data_AF-A0A9Q1L8S7-F1
#
_entry.id   AF-A0A9Q1L8S7-F1
#
_cell.length_a   1.000
_cell.length_b   1.000
_cell.length_c   1.000
_cell.angle_alpha   90.00
_cell.angle_beta   90.00
_cell.angle_gamma   90.00
#
_symmetry.space_group_name_H-M   'P 1'
#
loop_
_entity.id
_entity.type
_entity.pdbx_description
1 polymer ?
#
loop_
_entity_poly.entity_id
_entity_poly.type
_entity_poly.pdbx_seq_one_letter_code
_entity_poly.pdbx_strand_id
1 'polypeptide(L)'
;MLGNRLFTTEPLVDTPKLQLPHTNIKSEVSQLIGKTPMVYLKKVTEGCGAYIAVKQEMFQPTSSIKDRPALAMINDAEKKGRYLLKK
;
A
#
# COMPACT_ATOMS: atom_id res chain seq x y z
N MET A 1 10.04 2.32 39.15
CA MET A 1 9.08 3.43 38.92
C MET A 1 9.12 3.79 37.44
N LEU A 2 7.95 4.00 36.85
CA LEU A 2 7.64 3.86 35.43
C LEU A 2 8.42 4.84 34.53
N GLY A 3 9.08 4.29 33.50
CA GLY A 3 9.50 5.07 32.34
C GLY A 3 8.29 5.35 31.45
N ASN A 4 7.95 6.62 31.29
CA ASN A 4 6.93 7.10 30.37
C ASN A 4 7.31 6.72 28.94
N ARG A 5 6.81 5.58 28.45
CA ARG A 5 6.85 5.23 27.03
C ARG A 5 5.85 6.13 26.31
N LEU A 6 6.37 7.17 25.64
CA LEU A 6 5.63 8.13 24.80
C LEU A 6 4.97 7.51 23.56
N PHE A 7 5.03 6.18 23.40
CA PHE A 7 4.44 5.45 22.29
C PHE A 7 3.63 4.29 22.88
N THR A 8 2.30 4.45 22.88
CA THR A 8 1.39 3.34 23.11
C THR A 8 1.45 2.39 21.91
N THR A 9 1.50 1.09 22.18
CA THR A 9 1.33 0.04 21.15
C THR A 9 -0.11 -0.41 21.04
N GLU A 10 -1.00 0.17 21.85
CA GLU A 10 -2.42 -0.09 21.73
C GLU A 10 -2.94 0.59 20.46
N PRO A 11 -3.65 -0.14 19.59
CA PRO A 11 -4.23 0.44 18.39
C PRO A 11 -5.20 1.55 18.81
N LEU A 12 -4.99 2.76 18.29
CA LEU A 12 -5.72 3.97 18.71
C LEU A 12 -7.23 3.94 18.38
N VAL A 13 -7.72 2.95 17.66
CA VAL A 13 -9.15 2.75 17.40
C VAL A 13 -9.35 1.26 17.13
N ASP A 14 -10.17 0.58 17.93
CA ASP A 14 -10.74 -0.71 17.53
C ASP A 14 -11.39 -0.52 16.16
N THR A 15 -10.83 -1.13 15.11
CA THR A 15 -11.41 -1.02 13.77
C THR A 15 -12.86 -1.48 13.88
N PRO A 16 -13.85 -0.67 13.45
CA PRO A 16 -15.24 -1.04 13.65
C PRO A 16 -15.48 -2.40 13.01
N LYS A 17 -15.92 -3.38 13.80
CA LYS A 17 -16.18 -4.77 13.36
C LYS A 17 -17.31 -4.88 12.32
N LEU A 18 -17.89 -3.75 11.94
CA LEU A 18 -18.97 -3.65 10.98
C LEU A 18 -18.43 -3.88 9.55
N GLN A 19 -18.40 -5.13 9.14
CA GLN A 19 -18.22 -5.47 7.73
C GLN A 19 -19.49 -5.08 6.97
N LEU A 20 -19.44 -3.93 6.31
CA LEU A 20 -20.54 -3.50 5.44
C LEU A 20 -20.63 -4.45 4.24
N PRO A 21 -21.80 -5.05 3.95
CA PRO A 21 -21.94 -5.91 2.80
C PRO A 21 -21.65 -5.08 1.54
N HIS A 22 -20.81 -5.61 0.64
CA HIS A 22 -20.36 -5.00 -0.63
C HIS A 22 -19.19 -4.00 -0.55
N THR A 23 -18.62 -3.72 0.63
CA THR A 23 -17.45 -2.84 0.78
C THR A 23 -16.21 -3.60 1.21
N ASN A 24 -15.13 -3.54 0.42
CA ASN A 24 -13.85 -4.17 0.75
C ASN A 24 -12.98 -3.22 1.60
N ILE A 25 -13.34 -3.06 2.87
CA ILE A 25 -12.59 -2.24 3.83
C ILE A 25 -11.31 -2.97 4.21
N LYS A 26 -10.16 -2.31 4.03
CA LYS A 26 -8.84 -2.84 4.42
C LYS A 26 -8.48 -2.38 5.83
N SER A 27 -7.85 -3.25 6.61
CA SER A 27 -7.42 -2.93 7.98
C SER A 27 -6.14 -2.08 7.99
N GLU A 28 -5.31 -2.22 6.95
CA GLU A 28 -4.01 -1.58 6.85
C GLU A 28 -3.83 -0.94 5.48
N VAL A 29 -3.14 0.20 5.44
CA VAL A 29 -2.81 0.92 4.19
C VAL A 29 -1.96 0.07 3.25
N SER A 30 -1.12 -0.81 3.81
CA SER A 30 -0.25 -1.71 3.03
C SER A 30 -1.04 -2.69 2.14
N GLN A 31 -2.30 -3.00 2.49
CA GLN A 31 -3.17 -3.87 1.69
C GLN A 31 -3.75 -3.17 0.45
N LEU A 32 -3.61 -1.84 0.38
CA LEU A 32 -3.98 -1.03 -0.78
C LEU A 32 -2.84 -0.93 -1.80
N ILE A 33 -1.63 -1.39 -1.46
CA ILE A 33 -0.45 -1.36 -2.33
C ILE A 33 -0.67 -2.29 -3.54
N GLY A 34 -0.64 -1.72 -4.75
CA GLY A 34 -0.75 -2.43 -6.02
C GLY A 34 -2.06 -2.14 -6.76
N LYS A 35 -2.45 -3.03 -7.69
CA LYS A 35 -3.67 -2.91 -8.52
C LYS A 35 -3.89 -1.53 -9.15
N THR A 36 -2.80 -0.83 -9.46
CA THR A 36 -2.80 0.48 -10.09
C THR A 36 -3.43 0.43 -11.48
N PRO A 37 -4.16 1.45 -11.92
CA PRO A 37 -4.82 1.44 -13.22
C PRO A 37 -3.81 1.47 -14.37
N MET A 38 -4.24 0.96 -15.52
CA MET A 38 -3.52 1.07 -16.78
C MET A 38 -4.43 1.76 -17.79
N VAL A 39 -3.90 2.79 -18.47
CA VAL A 39 -4.70 3.66 -19.34
C VAL A 39 -3.94 3.91 -20.63
N TYR A 40 -4.66 3.85 -21.77
CA TYR A 40 -4.10 4.21 -23.07
C TYR A 40 -3.92 5.72 -23.19
N LEU A 41 -2.76 6.13 -23.68
CA LEU A 41 -2.53 7.52 -24.08
C LEU A 41 -3.19 7.78 -25.43
N LYS A 42 -3.75 8.98 -25.58
CA LYS A 42 -4.42 9.41 -26.82
C LYS A 42 -3.71 10.59 -27.47
N LYS A 43 -3.64 11.71 -26.75
CA LYS A 43 -3.13 12.99 -27.28
C LYS A 43 -1.63 12.98 -27.59
N VAL A 44 -0.80 12.53 -26.64
CA VAL A 44 0.67 12.57 -26.79
C VAL A 44 1.23 11.49 -27.70
N THR A 45 0.36 10.57 -28.16
CA THR A 45 0.73 9.43 -29.00
C THR A 45 0.03 9.49 -30.35
N GLU A 46 -0.48 10.66 -30.73
CA GLU A 46 -1.07 10.91 -32.05
C GLU A 46 0.00 10.74 -33.14
N GLY A 47 -0.35 10.03 -34.22
CA GLY A 47 0.60 9.65 -35.27
C GLY A 47 1.58 8.54 -34.90
N CYS A 48 1.55 8.05 -33.66
CA CYS A 48 2.29 6.84 -33.29
C CYS A 48 1.62 5.62 -33.92
N GLY A 49 2.35 4.81 -34.67
CA GLY A 49 1.86 3.56 -35.26
C GLY A 49 1.62 2.42 -34.27
N ALA A 50 1.60 2.71 -32.96
CA ALA A 50 1.50 1.73 -31.90
C ALA A 50 0.56 2.18 -30.77
N TYR A 51 -0.05 1.21 -30.08
CA TYR A 51 -0.84 1.46 -28.87
C TYR A 51 0.07 1.60 -27.65
N ILE A 52 0.05 2.77 -27.01
CA ILE A 52 0.85 3.05 -25.83
C ILE A 52 -0.07 3.14 -24.60
N ALA A 53 0.19 2.29 -23.62
CA ALA A 53 -0.48 2.30 -22.33
C ALA A 53 0.49 2.71 -21.20
N VAL A 54 -0.04 3.41 -20.21
CA VAL A 54 0.71 3.81 -19.01
C VAL A 54 0.15 3.11 -17.79
N LYS A 55 1.05 2.56 -16.98
CA LYS A 55 0.74 2.04 -15.64
C LYS A 55 0.85 3.18 -14.63
N GLN A 56 -0.28 3.59 -14.05
CA GLN A 56 -0.33 4.79 -13.21
C GLN A 56 0.03 4.47 -11.75
N GLU A 57 1.32 4.34 -11.47
CA GLU A 57 1.84 4.02 -10.13
C GLU A 57 1.73 5.18 -9.12
N MET A 58 1.25 6.35 -9.56
CA MET A 58 0.87 7.43 -8.66
C MET A 58 -0.42 7.17 -7.87
N PHE A 59 -1.19 6.13 -8.22
CA PHE A 59 -2.38 5.71 -7.45
C PHE A 59 -2.06 4.83 -6.24
N GLN A 60 -0.78 4.66 -5.98
CA GLN A 60 -0.29 3.96 -4.81
C GLN A 60 -0.50 4.83 -3.55
N PRO A 61 -0.62 4.29 -2.32
CA PRO A 61 -0.98 5.08 -1.14
C PRO A 61 -0.09 6.30 -0.87
N THR A 62 1.22 6.24 -1.15
CA THR A 62 2.13 7.39 -1.01
C THR A 62 2.36 8.16 -2.32
N SER A 63 1.52 7.91 -3.33
CA SER A 63 1.61 8.46 -4.68
C SER A 63 2.89 8.11 -5.45
N SER A 64 3.53 6.98 -5.12
CA SER A 64 4.79 6.57 -5.71
C SER A 64 4.91 5.06 -5.90
N ILE A 65 5.62 4.66 -6.96
CA ILE A 65 6.01 3.26 -7.21
C ILE A 65 6.76 2.62 -6.02
N LYS A 66 7.39 3.45 -5.18
CA LYS A 66 8.28 3.02 -4.10
C LYS A 66 7.59 2.22 -2.99
N ASP A 67 6.25 2.28 -2.87
CA ASP A 67 5.54 1.45 -1.89
C ASP A 67 5.69 -0.05 -2.18
N ARG A 68 5.87 -0.45 -3.45
CA ARG A 68 6.08 -1.86 -3.81
C ARG A 68 7.41 -2.42 -3.27
N PRO A 69 8.58 -1.85 -3.62
CA PRO A 69 9.85 -2.35 -3.09
C PRO A 69 9.96 -2.15 -1.59
N ALA A 70 9.38 -1.07 -1.03
CA ALA A 70 9.36 -0.87 0.42
C ALA A 70 8.62 -2.02 1.14
N LEU A 71 7.40 -2.35 0.68
CA LEU A 71 6.63 -3.47 1.24
C LEU A 71 7.36 -4.81 1.04
N ALA A 72 7.96 -5.04 -0.14
CA ALA A 72 8.69 -6.26 -0.41
C ALA A 72 9.93 -6.43 0.49
N MET A 73 10.69 -5.35 0.72
CA MET A 73 11.84 -5.35 1.61
C MET A 73 11.46 -5.66 3.06
N ILE A 74 10.38 -5.04 3.56
CA ILE A 74 9.88 -5.27 4.91
C ILE A 74 9.42 -6.73 5.05
N ASN A 75 8.60 -7.22 4.12
CA ASN A 75 8.12 -8.60 4.13
C ASN A 75 9.26 -9.63 4.07
N ASP A 76 10.30 -9.35 3.28
CA ASP A 76 11.50 -10.21 3.21
C ASP A 76 12.29 -10.20 4.52
N ALA A 77 12.47 -9.02 5.14
CA ALA A 77 13.14 -8.89 6.42
C ALA A 77 12.39 -9.64 7.54
N GLU A 78 11.06 -9.53 7.59
CA GLU A 78 10.20 -10.27 8.53
C GLU A 78 10.28 -11.77 8.29
N LYS A 79 10.18 -12.22 7.04
CA LYS A 79 10.28 -13.65 6.69
C LYS A 79 11.64 -14.25 7.07
N LYS A 80 12.71 -13.46 7.00
CA LYS A 80 14.07 -13.86 7.39
C LYS A 80 14.35 -13.69 8.88
N GLY A 81 13.37 -13.29 9.70
CA GLY A 81 13.55 -13.05 11.13
C GLY A 81 14.49 -11.88 11.45
N ARG A 82 14.76 -10.99 10.48
CA ARG A 82 15.61 -9.81 10.65
C ARG A 82 14.88 -8.62 11.29
N TYR A 83 13.56 -8.73 11.46
CA TYR A 83 12.73 -7.78 12.20
C TYR A 83 11.52 -8.50 12.83
N LEU A 84 11.22 -8.22 14.10
CA LEU A 84 10.18 -8.88 14.93
C LEU A 84 9.00 -7.93 15.21
N LEU A 85 8.12 -7.70 14.24
CA LEU A 85 6.83 -6.99 14.46
C LEU A 85 5.58 -7.86 14.27
N LYS A 86 5.71 -9.19 14.44
CA LYS A 86 4.56 -10.04 14.75
C LYS A 86 4.74 -10.65 16.14
N LYS A 87 4.29 -9.90 17.15
CA LYS A 87 3.82 -10.45 18.42
C LYS A 87 2.33 -10.18 18.51
#